data_AF-X1U4B7-F1
#
_entry.id   AF-X1U4B7-F1
#
_cell.length_a   1.000
_cell.length_b   1.000
_cell.length_c   1.000
_cell.angle_alpha   90.00
_cell.angle_beta   90.00
_cell.angle_gamma   90.00
#
_symmetry.space_group_name_H-M   'P 1'
#
loop_
_entity.id
_entity.type
_entity.pdbx_description
1 polymer ?
#
loop_
_entity_poly.entity_id
_entity_poly.type
_entity_poly.pdbx_seq_one_letter_code
_entity_poly.pdbx_strand_id
1 'polypeptide(L)'
;MTEWFSPRNWEYLGSETTEYIITIDLPKGLRKTIYIESEEGVVHIRSSADPSFHRSYSLPGGFDIDTYNYEYESNYLLLKLKLIKRI
;
A
#
# COMPACT_ATOMS: atom_id res chain seq x y z
N MET A 1 32.27 -18.72 17.49
CA MET A 1 32.52 -17.29 17.21
C MET A 1 31.66 -16.96 16.00
N THR A 2 30.65 -16.11 16.22
CA THR A 2 29.46 -15.97 15.37
C THR A 2 29.69 -14.92 14.29
N GLU A 3 29.76 -15.32 13.02
CA GLU A 3 29.64 -14.38 11.90
C GLU A 3 28.19 -14.42 11.41
N TRP A 4 27.43 -13.39 11.80
CA TRP A 4 26.10 -13.12 11.26
C TRP A 4 26.28 -12.56 9.84
N PHE A 5 26.10 -13.41 8.84
CA PHE A 5 25.96 -12.98 7.45
C PHE A 5 24.67 -12.16 7.32
N SER A 6 24.80 -10.84 7.42
CA SER A 6 23.77 -9.93 6.93
C SER A 6 23.64 -10.10 5.42
N PRO A 7 22.44 -10.28 4.86
CA PRO A 7 22.26 -10.28 3.41
C PRO A 7 22.58 -8.89 2.85
N ARG A 8 23.83 -8.70 2.46
CA ARG A 8 24.24 -8.24 1.13
C ARG A 8 23.34 -7.14 0.49
N ASN A 9 23.67 -5.90 0.82
CA ASN A 9 23.07 -4.64 0.36
C ASN A 9 23.35 -4.27 -1.13
N TRP A 10 23.49 -5.24 -2.04
CA TRP A 10 23.85 -4.97 -3.45
C TRP A 10 22.64 -4.87 -4.40
N GLU A 11 21.42 -5.07 -3.93
CA GLU A 11 20.20 -5.06 -4.78
C GLU A 11 19.56 -3.66 -5.00
N TYR A 12 20.13 -2.59 -4.43
CA TYR A 12 19.58 -1.22 -4.54
C TYR A 12 20.38 -0.28 -5.45
N LEU A 13 21.25 -0.79 -6.33
CA LEU A 13 22.07 0.04 -7.23
C LEU A 13 21.30 0.62 -8.45
N GLY A 14 19.97 0.69 -8.38
CA GLY A 14 19.12 1.22 -9.46
C GLY A 14 17.63 1.30 -9.15
N SER A 15 17.22 1.34 -7.87
CA SER A 15 15.81 1.47 -7.51
C SER A 15 15.60 2.42 -6.34
N GLU A 16 14.70 3.38 -6.53
CA GLU A 16 14.27 4.32 -5.48
C GLU A 16 13.04 3.71 -4.79
N THR A 17 13.06 3.61 -3.45
CA THR A 17 11.90 3.13 -2.68
C THR A 17 11.37 4.23 -1.78
N THR A 18 10.05 4.29 -1.63
CA THR A 18 9.39 5.26 -0.76
C THR A 18 8.14 4.66 -0.10
N GLU A 19 7.76 5.17 1.05
CA GLU A 19 6.55 4.76 1.77
C GLU A 19 5.43 5.78 1.53
N TYR A 20 4.24 5.27 1.21
CA TYR A 20 3.06 6.08 0.97
C TYR A 20 1.91 5.58 1.85
N ILE A 21 1.41 6.44 2.74
CA ILE A 21 0.38 6.09 3.71
C ILE A 21 -0.93 6.81 3.36
N ILE A 22 -2.00 6.03 3.21
CA ILE A 22 -3.35 6.53 2.95
C ILE A 22 -4.21 6.20 4.17
N THR A 23 -4.82 7.24 4.75
CA THR A 23 -5.75 7.12 5.88
C THR A 23 -7.17 7.40 5.41
N ILE A 24 -8.10 6.50 5.70
CA ILE A 24 -9.47 6.56 5.18
C ILE A 24 -10.45 6.38 6.31
N ASP A 25 -11.36 7.33 6.48
CA ASP A 25 -12.50 7.17 7.37
C ASP A 25 -13.47 6.14 6.79
N LEU A 26 -13.73 5.08 7.55
CA LEU A 26 -14.63 4.01 7.16
C LEU A 26 -15.99 4.16 7.84
N PRO A 27 -17.08 4.19 7.05
CA PRO A 27 -18.43 4.03 7.57
C PRO A 27 -18.56 2.75 8.42
N LYS A 28 -19.41 2.85 9.45
CA LYS A 28 -19.71 1.70 10.33
C LYS A 28 -20.20 0.51 9.50
N GLY A 29 -19.64 -0.67 9.79
CA GLY A 29 -20.03 -1.91 9.12
C GLY A 29 -19.21 -2.26 7.88
N LEU A 30 -18.38 -1.35 7.36
CA LEU A 30 -17.50 -1.67 6.21
C LEU A 30 -16.18 -2.32 6.61
N ARG A 31 -15.86 -2.34 7.91
CA ARG A 31 -14.65 -3.00 8.43
C ARG A 31 -14.61 -4.47 7.99
N LYS A 32 -13.45 -4.92 7.49
CA LYS A 32 -13.22 -6.29 6.95
C LYS A 32 -13.96 -6.62 5.64
N THR A 33 -14.67 -5.66 5.06
CA THR A 33 -15.30 -5.81 3.73
C THR A 33 -14.52 -5.09 2.65
N ILE A 34 -13.44 -4.39 3.05
CA ILE A 34 -12.60 -3.61 2.16
C ILE A 34 -11.63 -4.52 1.41
N TYR A 35 -11.53 -4.30 0.10
CA TYR A 35 -10.50 -4.86 -0.75
C TYR A 35 -9.83 -3.73 -1.54
N ILE A 36 -8.57 -3.98 -1.93
CA ILE A 36 -7.70 -3.01 -2.57
C ILE A 36 -7.30 -3.58 -3.92
N GLU A 37 -7.47 -2.77 -4.97
CA GLU A 37 -7.06 -3.08 -6.34
C GLU A 37 -6.07 -2.01 -6.79
N SER A 38 -5.13 -2.38 -7.63
CA SER A 38 -4.17 -1.43 -8.22
C SER A 38 -4.14 -1.60 -9.72
N GLU A 39 -4.38 -0.52 -10.45
CA GLU A 39 -4.38 -0.48 -11.90
C GLU A 39 -3.78 0.84 -12.38
N GLU A 40 -2.86 0.80 -13.34
CA GLU A 40 -2.28 1.98 -14.00
C GLU A 40 -1.78 3.11 -13.07
N GLY A 41 -1.13 2.74 -11.96
CA GLY A 41 -0.62 3.73 -10.99
C GLY A 41 -1.72 4.37 -10.14
N VAL A 42 -2.91 3.77 -10.09
CA VAL A 42 -4.02 4.17 -9.22
C VAL A 42 -4.33 3.02 -8.27
N VAL A 43 -4.52 3.37 -7.01
CA VAL A 43 -5.02 2.44 -5.98
C VAL A 43 -6.50 2.68 -5.79
N HIS A 44 -7.29 1.64 -6.01
CA HIS A 44 -8.73 1.61 -5.79
C HIS A 44 -9.03 0.86 -4.50
N ILE A 45 -9.92 1.44 -3.70
CA ILE A 45 -10.34 0.89 -2.42
C ILE A 45 -11.85 0.80 -2.45
N ARG A 46 -12.35 -0.43 -2.30
CA ARG A 46 -13.74 -0.79 -2.54
C ARG A 46 -14.26 -1.66 -1.40
N SER A 47 -15.58 -1.71 -1.22
CA SER A 47 -16.23 -2.61 -0.26
C SER A 47 -17.05 -3.67 -0.98
N SER A 48 -17.02 -4.91 -0.47
CA SER A 48 -17.92 -5.98 -0.90
C SER A 48 -19.31 -5.89 -0.27
N ALA A 49 -19.44 -5.16 0.84
CA ALA A 49 -20.71 -4.95 1.54
C ALA A 49 -21.45 -3.69 1.07
N ASP A 50 -20.72 -2.69 0.58
CA ASP A 50 -21.28 -1.46 0.03
C ASP A 50 -20.61 -1.12 -1.32
N PRO A 51 -21.24 -1.47 -2.46
CA PRO A 51 -20.72 -1.15 -3.79
C PRO A 51 -20.58 0.35 -4.07
N SER A 52 -21.25 1.22 -3.30
CA SER A 52 -21.12 2.67 -3.44
C SER A 52 -19.87 3.23 -2.76
N PHE A 53 -19.26 2.46 -1.85
CA PHE A 53 -17.99 2.82 -1.24
C PHE A 53 -16.84 2.57 -2.21
N HIS A 54 -16.39 3.64 -2.85
CA HIS A 54 -15.22 3.65 -3.72
C HIS A 54 -14.35 4.87 -3.44
N ARG A 55 -13.05 4.64 -3.24
CA ARG A 55 -12.01 5.67 -3.14
C ARG A 55 -10.87 5.32 -4.08
N SER A 56 -10.28 6.33 -4.72
CA SER A 56 -9.18 6.15 -5.65
C SER A 56 -8.07 7.15 -5.34
N TYR A 57 -6.83 6.69 -5.37
CA TYR A 57 -5.64 7.50 -5.08
C TYR A 57 -4.61 7.28 -6.17
N SER A 58 -4.19 8.35 -6.83
CA SER A 58 -3.10 8.31 -7.80
C SER A 58 -1.76 8.20 -7.07
N LEU A 59 -0.94 7.25 -7.49
CA LEU A 59 0.41 7.10 -7.02
C LEU A 59 1.33 8.15 -7.66
N PRO A 60 2.43 8.53 -6.99
CA PRO A 60 3.49 9.32 -7.60
C PRO A 60 3.98 8.67 -8.90
N GLY A 61 4.13 9.47 -9.95
CA GLY A 61 4.52 8.96 -11.27
C GLY A 61 5.87 8.25 -11.27
N GLY A 62 5.96 7.15 -12.04
CA GLY A 62 7.17 6.34 -12.15
C GLY A 62 7.41 5.38 -10.97
N PHE A 63 6.48 5.30 -10.02
CA PHE A 63 6.50 4.31 -8.96
C PHE A 63 5.46 3.21 -9.18
N ASP A 64 5.88 1.97 -8.96
CA ASP A 64 5.03 0.80 -8.85
C ASP A 64 4.85 0.43 -7.37
N ILE A 65 3.80 -0.34 -7.05
CA ILE A 65 3.62 -0.92 -5.72
C ILE A 65 4.49 -2.17 -5.61
N ASP A 66 5.48 -2.14 -4.72
CA ASP A 66 6.30 -3.31 -4.37
C ASP A 66 5.51 -4.21 -3.42
N THR A 67 5.06 -3.66 -2.30
CA THR A 67 4.26 -4.35 -1.30
C THR A 67 3.23 -3.41 -0.69
N TYR A 68 2.17 -3.95 -0.12
CA TYR A 68 1.21 -3.18 0.66
C TYR A 68 0.78 -3.93 1.91
N ASN A 69 0.40 -3.19 2.94
CA ASN A 69 -0.23 -3.71 4.14
C ASN A 69 -1.34 -2.75 4.59
N TYR A 70 -2.34 -3.27 5.30
CA TYR A 70 -3.38 -2.43 5.86
C TYR A 70 -3.73 -2.84 7.29
N GLU A 71 -4.12 -1.85 8.08
CA GLU A 71 -4.57 -2.02 9.44
C GLU A 71 -5.83 -1.18 9.70
N TYR A 72 -6.63 -1.63 10.68
CA TYR A 72 -7.82 -0.91 11.10
C TYR A 72 -7.57 -0.28 12.46
N GLU A 73 -7.62 1.04 12.52
CA GLU A 73 -7.45 1.80 13.75
C GLU A 73 -8.72 2.62 14.02
N SER A 74 -9.46 2.25 15.08
CA SER A 74 -10.77 2.84 15.37
C SER A 74 -11.74 2.74 14.17
N ASN A 75 -12.09 3.86 13.55
CA ASN A 75 -12.93 3.92 12.35
C ASN A 75 -12.11 4.11 11.07
N TYR A 76 -10.78 4.08 11.13
CA TYR A 76 -9.92 4.32 9.99
C TYR A 76 -9.35 3.03 9.42
N LEU A 77 -9.18 3.01 8.10
CA LEU A 77 -8.25 2.12 7.41
C LEU A 77 -6.95 2.89 7.19
N LEU A 78 -5.84 2.35 7.67
CA LEU A 78 -4.51 2.80 7.28
C LEU A 78 -3.96 1.83 6.25
N LEU A 79 -3.76 2.30 5.03
CA LEU A 79 -3.12 1.57 3.95
C LEU A 79 -1.69 2.08 3.79
N LYS A 80 -0.72 1.20 4.05
CA LYS A 80 0.71 1.46 3.90
C LYS A 80 1.19 0.81 2.63
N LEU A 81 1.67 1.62 1.69
CA LEU A 81 2.22 1.17 0.42
C LEU A 81 3.73 1.35 0.45
N LYS A 82 4.47 0.31 0.09
CA LYS A 82 5.88 0.44 -0.27
C LYS A 82 5.94 0.56 -1.78
N LEU A 83 6.41 1.72 -2.22
CA LEU A 83 6.55 2.05 -3.62
C LEU A 83 7.99 1.82 -4.07
N ILE A 84 8.16 1.35 -5.30
CA ILE A 84 9.46 1.17 -5.94
C ILE A 84 9.46 1.83 -7.33
N LYS A 85 10.50 2.59 -7.61
CA LYS A 85 10.78 3.14 -8.92
C LYS A 85 11.99 2.44 -9.49
N ARG A 86 11.77 1.72 -10.60
CA ARG A 86 12.85 1.05 -11.34
C ARG A 86 13.51 2.09 -12.24
N ILE A 87 14.81 2.29 -12.06
CA ILE A 87 15.64 3.24 -12.82
C ILE A 87 16.30 2.50 -13.99
#